data_AF-A0AAV4E7R3-F1
#
_entry.id   AF-A0AAV4E7R3-F1
#
_cell.length_a   1.000
_cell.length_b   1.000
_cell.length_c   1.000
_cell.angle_alpha   90.00
_cell.angle_beta   90.00
_cell.angle_gamma   90.00
#
_symmetry.space_group_name_H-M   'P 1'
#
loop_
_entity.id
_entity.type
_entity.pdbx_description
1 polymer ?
#
loop_
_entity_poly.entity_id
_entity_poly.type
_entity_poly.pdbx_seq_one_letter_code
_entity_poly.pdbx_strand_id
1 'polypeptide(L)'
;MDFLHSAMNQHVKGKHLSFEERVIIQTRLKDGCSIRAIARELGCSPSTISYEVRRGTVSLYHSKQKRYKADQGQSVYQINQRHCGRKSAFLKKAGFINYVIKHFFEDGWSLDVCANRSLAAGEFSHYQTVCTRTLYNYVDQKLSNLLCK
;
A
#
# COMPACT_ATOMS: atom_id res chain seq x y z
N MET A 1 16.54 27.12 29.06
CA MET A 1 16.58 25.67 28.80
C MET A 1 15.60 25.43 27.67
N ASP A 2 16.09 25.44 26.44
CA ASP A 2 15.32 25.90 25.29
C ASP A 2 15.50 24.97 24.08
N PHE A 3 14.38 24.38 23.67
CA PHE A 3 14.00 23.94 22.33
C PHE A 3 14.89 22.96 21.54
N LEU A 4 14.75 21.65 21.85
CA LEU A 4 14.97 20.56 20.88
C LEU A 4 13.64 19.91 20.43
N HIS A 5 12.60 20.71 20.15
CA HIS A 5 11.32 20.20 19.63
C HIS A 5 11.15 20.38 18.11
N SER A 6 12.17 20.83 17.38
CA SER A 6 12.00 21.41 16.03
C SER A 6 12.28 20.48 14.83
N ALA A 7 12.27 19.17 14.97
CA ALA A 7 12.46 18.26 13.82
C ALA A 7 11.65 16.96 13.88
N MET A 8 10.54 16.92 14.62
CA MET A 8 9.65 15.76 14.60
C MET A 8 8.46 16.04 13.70
N ASN A 9 8.40 15.34 12.56
CA ASN A 9 7.25 15.36 11.67
C ASN A 9 6.00 14.98 12.47
N GLN A 10 5.13 15.95 12.74
CA GLN A 10 3.85 15.68 13.38
C GLN A 10 2.96 14.87 12.44
N HIS A 11 2.18 13.97 13.03
CA HIS A 11 1.25 13.15 12.28
C HIS A 11 0.20 14.00 11.56
N VAL A 12 0.10 13.84 10.25
CA VAL A 12 -0.91 14.52 9.45
C VAL A 12 -2.27 13.83 9.63
N LYS A 13 -3.24 14.55 10.20
CA LYS A 13 -4.60 14.04 10.41
C LYS A 13 -5.19 13.48 9.10
N GLY A 14 -5.76 12.28 9.18
CA GLY A 14 -6.38 11.59 8.04
C GLY A 14 -5.40 10.79 7.17
N LYS A 15 -4.09 10.85 7.46
CA LYS A 15 -3.10 9.96 6.87
C LYS A 15 -2.88 8.74 7.76
N HIS A 16 -2.35 7.68 7.17
CA HIS A 16 -1.88 6.53 7.92
C HIS A 16 -0.51 6.81 8.53
N LEU A 17 -0.19 6.13 9.64
CA LEU A 17 1.16 6.17 10.18
C LEU A 17 2.15 5.75 9.10
N SER A 18 3.18 6.56 8.91
CA SER A 18 4.37 6.29 8.13
C SER A 18 5.27 5.28 8.85
N PHE A 19 6.28 4.79 8.16
CA PHE A 19 7.27 3.90 8.77
C PHE A 19 8.10 4.63 9.84
N GLU A 20 8.47 5.88 9.61
CA GLU A 20 9.22 6.72 10.56
C GLU A 20 8.45 6.90 11.88
N GLU A 21 7.15 7.20 11.81
CA GLU A 21 6.30 7.31 12.99
C GLU A 21 6.24 5.98 13.76
N ARG A 22 6.19 4.84 13.06
CA ARG A 22 6.24 3.51 13.70
C ARG A 22 7.58 3.26 14.41
N VAL A 23 8.69 3.70 13.82
CA VAL A 23 10.02 3.62 14.45
C VAL A 23 10.07 4.48 15.72
N ILE A 24 9.50 5.69 15.69
CA ILE A 24 9.38 6.55 16.88
C ILE A 24 8.58 5.84 17.99
N ILE A 25 7.42 5.27 17.65
CA ILE A 25 6.61 4.49 18.61
C ILE A 25 7.44 3.36 19.24
N GLN A 26 8.19 2.62 18.43
CA GLN A 26 9.04 1.54 18.91
C GLN A 26 10.13 2.03 19.87
N THR A 27 10.80 3.13 19.56
CA THR A 27 11.85 3.71 20.42
C THR A 27 11.25 4.20 21.73
N ARG A 28 10.16 4.97 21.70
CA ARG A 28 9.52 5.50 22.91
C ARG A 28 8.95 4.42 23.83
N LEU A 29 8.46 3.31 23.27
CA LEU A 29 8.05 2.16 24.09
C LEU A 29 9.24 1.48 24.77
N LYS A 30 10.43 1.45 24.15
CA LYS A 30 11.65 0.95 24.80
C LYS A 30 12.09 1.89 25.93
N ASP A 31 11.90 3.20 25.76
CA ASP A 31 12.17 4.21 26.78
C ASP A 31 11.15 4.20 27.94
N GLY A 32 10.15 3.32 27.91
CA GLY A 32 9.13 3.21 28.95
C GLY A 32 8.06 4.31 28.90
N CYS A 33 7.96 5.07 27.80
CA CYS A 33 6.95 6.10 27.66
C CYS A 33 5.54 5.49 27.55
N SER A 34 4.56 6.15 28.18
CA SER A 34 3.16 5.74 28.07
C SER A 34 2.60 6.01 26.68
N ILE A 35 1.61 5.21 26.25
CA ILE A 35 0.90 5.39 24.98
C ILE A 35 0.37 6.83 24.81
N ARG A 36 -0.11 7.45 25.91
CA ARG A 36 -0.61 8.82 25.89
C ARG A 36 0.49 9.86 25.68
N ALA A 37 1.69 9.63 26.22
CA ALA A 37 2.84 10.50 25.99
C ALA A 37 3.28 10.45 24.52
N ILE A 38 3.40 9.24 23.96
CA ILE A 38 3.75 9.02 22.56
C ILE A 38 2.72 9.66 21.61
N ALA A 39 1.43 9.52 21.92
CA ALA A 39 0.37 10.11 21.14
C ALA A 39 0.44 11.65 21.09
N ARG A 40 0.75 12.30 22.22
CA ARG A 40 0.95 13.75 22.28
C ARG A 40 2.17 14.19 21.48
N GLU A 41 3.26 13.44 21.57
CA GLU A 41 4.50 13.71 20.83
C GLU A 41 4.28 13.63 19.31
N LEU A 42 3.56 12.60 18.85
CA LEU A 42 3.24 12.41 17.43
C LEU A 42 2.06 13.26 16.95
N GLY A 43 1.32 13.93 17.83
CA GLY A 43 0.12 14.70 17.45
C GLY A 43 -1.05 13.84 16.96
N CYS A 44 -1.18 12.60 17.45
CA CYS A 44 -2.26 11.69 17.08
C CYS A 44 -3.07 11.20 18.28
N SER A 45 -4.16 10.47 18.03
CA SER A 45 -5.00 9.97 19.13
C SER A 45 -4.32 8.79 19.87
N PRO A 46 -4.48 8.67 21.20
CA PRO A 46 -3.95 7.53 21.95
C PRO A 46 -4.47 6.18 21.47
N SER A 47 -5.68 6.14 20.91
CA SER A 47 -6.25 4.92 20.31
C SER A 47 -5.50 4.52 19.05
N THR A 48 -5.09 5.48 18.19
CA THR A 48 -4.24 5.20 17.01
C THR A 48 -2.98 4.44 17.41
N ILE A 49 -2.26 4.94 18.42
CA ILE A 49 -1.04 4.29 18.93
C ILE A 49 -1.36 2.92 19.54
N SER A 50 -2.42 2.82 20.35
CA SER A 50 -2.83 1.53 20.94
C SER A 50 -3.14 0.48 19.87
N TYR A 51 -3.88 0.84 18.81
CA TYR A 51 -4.18 -0.06 17.70
C TYR A 51 -2.93 -0.46 16.94
N GLU A 52 -2.03 0.48 16.67
CA GLU A 52 -0.76 0.18 16.01
C GLU A 52 0.10 -0.79 16.82
N VAL A 53 0.27 -0.51 18.12
CA VAL A 53 1.03 -1.37 19.02
C VAL A 53 0.44 -2.77 19.07
N ARG A 54 -0.88 -2.88 19.22
CA ARG A 54 -1.56 -4.19 19.22
C ARG A 54 -1.33 -4.97 17.92
N ARG A 55 -1.33 -4.30 16.77
CA ARG A 55 -1.08 -4.94 15.47
C ARG A 55 0.37 -5.39 15.29
N GLY A 56 1.35 -4.61 15.75
CA GLY A 56 2.78 -4.89 15.57
C GLY A 56 3.46 -5.60 16.75
N THR A 57 2.72 -6.02 17.78
CA THR A 57 3.27 -6.73 18.93
C THR A 57 3.50 -8.20 18.60
N VAL A 58 4.73 -8.69 18.80
CA VAL A 58 5.12 -10.07 18.58
C VAL A 58 5.43 -10.76 19.90
N SER A 59 5.03 -12.03 20.03
CA SER A 59 5.42 -12.94 21.10
C SER A 59 6.84 -13.48 20.87
N LEU A 60 7.72 -13.25 21.83
CA LEU A 60 9.09 -13.76 21.88
C LEU A 60 9.21 -14.84 22.96
N TYR A 61 10.21 -15.71 22.82
CA TYR A 61 10.57 -16.75 23.79
C TYR A 61 9.39 -17.63 24.22
N HIS A 62 8.72 -18.32 23.28
CA HIS A 62 7.52 -19.12 23.57
C HIS A 62 6.48 -18.30 24.34
N SER A 63 6.10 -17.13 23.79
CA SER A 63 5.08 -16.21 24.32
C SER A 63 5.29 -15.63 25.72
N LYS A 64 6.44 -15.88 26.35
CA LYS A 64 6.79 -15.29 27.67
C LYS A 64 6.97 -13.79 27.62
N GLN A 65 7.39 -13.24 26.49
CA GLN A 65 7.61 -11.81 26.34
C GLN A 65 6.88 -11.27 25.12
N LYS A 66 6.27 -10.10 25.25
CA LYS A 66 5.63 -9.38 24.13
C LYS A 66 6.41 -8.12 23.84
N ARG A 67 6.76 -7.89 22.57
CA ARG A 67 7.48 -6.68 22.15
C ARG A 67 6.91 -6.15 20.85
N TYR A 68 6.67 -4.84 20.82
CA TYR A 68 6.32 -4.14 19.58
C TYR A 68 7.53 -4.03 18.65
N LYS A 69 7.33 -4.29 17.36
CA LYS A 69 8.32 -4.08 16.30
C LYS A 69 7.67 -3.26 15.16
N ALA A 70 8.29 -2.15 14.79
CA ALA A 70 7.83 -1.28 13.72
C ALA A 70 7.72 -2.04 12.39
N ASP A 71 8.71 -2.86 12.05
CA ASP A 71 8.73 -3.68 10.83
C ASP A 71 7.52 -4.61 10.75
N GLN A 72 7.12 -5.18 11.89
CA GLN A 72 5.99 -6.09 11.97
C GLN A 72 4.67 -5.33 11.83
N GLY A 73 4.54 -4.18 12.50
CA GLY A 73 3.40 -3.27 12.31
C GLY A 73 3.24 -2.82 10.85
N GLN A 74 4.35 -2.48 10.20
CA GLN A 74 4.40 -2.11 8.79
C GLN A 74 4.01 -3.28 7.87
N SER A 75 4.58 -4.46 8.08
CA SER A 75 4.27 -5.66 7.31
C SER A 75 2.79 -6.05 7.39
N VAL A 76 2.24 -6.11 8.61
CA VAL A 76 0.81 -6.39 8.83
C VAL A 76 -0.07 -5.34 8.16
N TYR A 77 0.29 -4.05 8.25
CA TYR A 77 -0.43 -2.98 7.56
C TYR A 77 -0.43 -3.17 6.04
N GLN A 78 0.72 -3.46 5.42
CA GLN A 78 0.83 -3.69 3.98
C GLN A 78 0.05 -4.92 3.52
N ILE A 79 0.10 -6.01 4.29
CA ILE A 79 -0.69 -7.23 4.01
C ILE A 79 -2.18 -6.89 4.02
N ASN A 80 -2.67 -6.23 5.08
CA ASN A 80 -4.08 -5.83 5.17
C ASN A 80 -4.47 -4.88 4.03
N GLN A 81 -3.61 -3.94 3.68
CA GLN A 81 -3.81 -3.03 2.56
C GLN A 81 -3.94 -3.79 1.22
N ARG A 82 -3.12 -4.82 0.99
CA ARG A 82 -3.23 -5.69 -0.20
C ARG A 82 -4.53 -6.48 -0.23
N HIS A 83 -5.14 -6.77 0.93
CA HIS A 83 -6.45 -7.43 1.00
C HIS A 83 -7.61 -6.45 0.79
N CYS A 84 -7.43 -5.16 1.10
CA CYS A 84 -8.40 -4.12 0.78
C CYS A 84 -8.50 -3.86 -0.73
N GLY A 85 -9.58 -3.18 -1.14
CA GLY A 85 -9.78 -2.69 -2.51
C GLY A 85 -10.17 -3.75 -3.55
N ARG A 86 -10.55 -3.26 -4.73
CA ARG A 86 -10.95 -4.08 -5.88
C ARG A 86 -9.74 -4.79 -6.45
N LYS A 87 -9.80 -6.12 -6.57
CA LYS A 87 -8.75 -6.93 -7.21
C LYS A 87 -8.75 -6.70 -8.72
N SER A 88 -7.56 -6.74 -9.31
CA SER A 88 -7.41 -6.56 -10.75
C SER A 88 -8.16 -7.64 -11.51
N ALA A 89 -8.81 -7.24 -12.60
CA ALA A 89 -9.50 -8.17 -13.50
C ALA A 89 -8.54 -8.78 -14.54
N PHE A 90 -7.23 -8.57 -14.39
CA PHE A 90 -6.20 -8.90 -15.37
C PHE A 90 -6.28 -10.36 -15.83
N LEU A 91 -6.30 -11.31 -14.89
CA LEU A 91 -6.39 -12.74 -15.20
C LEU A 91 -7.77 -13.13 -15.75
N LYS A 92 -8.84 -12.54 -15.23
CA LYS A 92 -10.22 -12.81 -15.70
C LYS A 92 -10.46 -12.35 -17.14
N LYS A 93 -9.71 -11.33 -17.58
CA LYS A 93 -9.81 -10.72 -18.91
C LYS A 93 -8.57 -11.02 -19.76
N ALA A 94 -7.92 -12.16 -19.51
CA ALA A 94 -6.65 -12.52 -20.16
C ALA A 94 -6.74 -12.54 -21.69
N GLY A 95 -7.87 -12.97 -22.28
CA GLY A 95 -8.06 -12.95 -23.73
C GLY A 95 -7.92 -11.54 -24.33
N PHE A 96 -8.58 -10.55 -23.72
CA PHE A 96 -8.46 -9.15 -24.13
C PHE A 96 -7.05 -8.60 -23.87
N ILE A 97 -6.43 -8.95 -22.74
CA ILE A 97 -5.07 -8.49 -22.43
C ILE A 97 -4.04 -9.04 -23.43
N ASN A 98 -4.16 -10.30 -23.83
CA ASN A 98 -3.28 -10.91 -24.83
C ASN A 98 -3.45 -10.24 -26.20
N TYR A 99 -4.69 -9.90 -26.58
CA TYR A 99 -4.97 -9.10 -27.76
C TYR A 99 -4.25 -7.74 -27.70
N VAL A 100 -4.39 -7.02 -26.58
CA VAL A 100 -3.72 -5.72 -26.40
C VAL A 100 -2.21 -5.86 -26.49
N ILE A 101 -1.61 -6.86 -25.83
CA ILE A 101 -0.16 -7.10 -25.87
C ILE A 101 0.29 -7.38 -27.31
N LYS A 102 -0.41 -8.24 -28.03
CA LYS A 102 -0.09 -8.59 -29.41
C LYS A 102 -0.05 -7.35 -30.30
N HIS A 103 -1.15 -6.60 -30.37
CA HIS A 103 -1.26 -5.43 -31.25
C HIS A 103 -0.41 -4.24 -30.80
N PHE A 104 -0.10 -4.14 -29.50
CA PHE A 104 0.83 -3.13 -29.00
C PHE A 104 2.27 -3.38 -29.47
N PHE A 105 2.73 -4.63 -29.49
CA PHE A 105 4.09 -4.97 -29.91
C PHE A 105 4.24 -5.21 -31.41
N GLU A 106 3.27 -5.84 -32.06
CA GLU A 106 3.34 -6.19 -33.48
C GLU A 106 2.95 -5.02 -34.38
N ASP A 107 1.86 -4.30 -34.06
CA ASP A 107 1.32 -3.24 -34.92
C ASP A 107 1.63 -1.82 -34.42
N GLY A 108 2.26 -1.69 -33.23
CA GLY A 108 2.60 -0.40 -32.63
C GLY A 108 1.38 0.43 -32.20
N TRP A 109 0.24 -0.21 -31.92
CA TRP A 109 -0.97 0.52 -31.53
C TRP A 109 -0.88 1.04 -30.10
N SER A 110 -1.50 2.19 -29.85
CA SER A 110 -1.69 2.68 -28.49
C SER A 110 -2.73 1.86 -27.73
N LEU A 111 -2.69 1.87 -26.39
CA LEU A 111 -3.65 1.15 -25.54
C LEU A 111 -5.09 1.60 -25.78
N ASP A 112 -5.29 2.90 -26.06
CA ASP A 112 -6.60 3.44 -26.42
C ASP A 112 -7.09 2.89 -27.76
N VAL A 113 -6.20 2.77 -28.75
CA VAL A 113 -6.55 2.19 -30.06
C VAL A 113 -6.91 0.72 -29.91
N CYS A 114 -6.14 -0.06 -29.14
CA CYS A 114 -6.47 -1.47 -28.88
C CYS A 114 -7.84 -1.62 -28.21
N ALA A 115 -8.15 -0.80 -27.21
CA ALA A 115 -9.45 -0.86 -26.52
C ALA A 115 -10.61 -0.48 -27.45
N ASN A 116 -10.51 0.65 -28.16
CA ASN A 116 -11.58 1.15 -29.02
C ASN A 116 -11.83 0.24 -30.22
N ARG A 117 -10.75 -0.26 -30.86
CA ARG A 117 -10.86 -1.12 -32.03
C ARG A 117 -11.45 -2.49 -31.69
N SER A 118 -11.07 -3.07 -30.55
CA SER A 118 -11.62 -4.35 -30.09
C SER A 118 -13.14 -4.33 -29.92
N LEU A 119 -13.69 -3.19 -29.48
CA LEU A 119 -15.12 -2.97 -29.32
C LEU A 119 -15.79 -2.68 -30.67
N ALA A 120 -15.17 -1.83 -31.51
CA ALA A 120 -15.70 -1.46 -32.82
C ALA A 120 -15.76 -2.64 -33.79
N ALA A 121 -14.78 -3.54 -33.73
CA ALA A 121 -14.74 -4.77 -34.53
C ALA A 121 -15.67 -5.87 -34.00
N GLY A 122 -16.25 -5.69 -32.79
CA GLY A 122 -17.11 -6.69 -32.15
C GLY A 122 -16.36 -7.94 -31.66
N GLU A 123 -15.03 -7.93 -31.64
CA GLU A 123 -14.19 -9.05 -31.21
C GLU A 123 -14.33 -9.34 -29.71
N PHE A 124 -14.63 -8.31 -28.92
CA PHE A 124 -14.83 -8.43 -27.48
C PHE A 124 -16.07 -7.66 -27.04
N SER A 125 -16.83 -8.25 -26.11
CA SER A 125 -17.91 -7.55 -25.43
C SER A 125 -17.37 -6.63 -24.33
N HIS A 126 -18.13 -5.59 -23.98
CA HIS A 126 -17.77 -4.64 -22.91
C HIS A 126 -17.50 -5.32 -21.55
N TYR A 127 -18.10 -6.49 -21.29
CA TYR A 127 -17.81 -7.23 -20.05
C TYR A 127 -16.43 -7.91 -20.06
N GLN A 128 -15.89 -8.20 -21.25
CA GLN A 128 -14.61 -8.88 -21.47
C GLN A 128 -13.43 -7.89 -21.55
N THR A 129 -13.69 -6.62 -21.90
CA THR A 129 -12.67 -5.58 -22.03
C THR A 129 -12.43 -4.79 -20.73
N VAL A 130 -11.32 -4.07 -20.62
CA VAL A 130 -11.10 -3.10 -19.53
C VAL A 130 -11.03 -1.69 -20.10
N CYS A 131 -11.40 -0.68 -19.30
CA CYS A 131 -11.23 0.71 -19.72
C CYS A 131 -9.75 1.05 -19.89
N THR A 132 -9.47 2.04 -20.75
CA THR A 132 -8.10 2.43 -21.11
C THR A 132 -7.27 2.87 -19.92
N ARG A 133 -7.87 3.62 -18.98
CA ARG A 133 -7.24 3.95 -17.69
C ARG A 133 -6.76 2.70 -16.93
N THR A 134 -7.53 1.62 -16.96
CA THR A 134 -7.14 0.36 -16.31
C THR A 134 -5.95 -0.30 -17.03
N LEU A 135 -5.86 -0.19 -18.36
CA LEU A 135 -4.70 -0.67 -19.12
C LEU A 135 -3.43 0.08 -18.72
N TYR A 136 -3.48 1.41 -18.68
CA TYR A 136 -2.34 2.22 -18.21
C TYR A 136 -1.93 1.85 -16.78
N ASN A 137 -2.90 1.71 -15.87
CA ASN A 137 -2.63 1.26 -14.50
C ASN A 137 -1.93 -0.12 -14.46
N TYR A 138 -2.27 -1.04 -15.37
CA TYR A 138 -1.59 -2.35 -15.45
C TYR A 138 -0.16 -2.24 -15.95
N VAL A 139 0.12 -1.34 -16.90
CA VAL A 139 1.48 -1.05 -17.36
C VAL A 139 2.31 -0.44 -16.24
N ASP A 140 1.77 0.57 -15.55
CA ASP A 140 2.46 1.23 -14.42
C ASP A 140 2.74 0.25 -13.28
N GLN A 141 1.79 -0.63 -12.94
CA GLN A 141 1.98 -1.68 -11.94
C GLN A 141 3.06 -2.69 -12.35
N LYS A 142 3.15 -3.06 -13.63
CA LYS A 142 4.20 -3.96 -14.13
C LYS A 142 5.57 -3.28 -14.13
N LEU A 143 5.66 -2.02 -14.55
CA LEU A 143 6.89 -1.22 -14.47
C LEU A 143 7.37 -1.06 -13.03
N SER A 144 6.45 -0.79 -12.10
CA SER A 144 6.76 -0.72 -10.67
C SER A 144 7.28 -2.06 -10.12
N ASN A 145 6.74 -3.20 -10.57
CA ASN A 145 7.22 -4.53 -10.17
C ASN A 145 8.60 -4.91 -10.79
N LEU A 146 8.98 -4.29 -11.90
CA LEU A 146 10.29 -4.48 -12.55
C LEU A 146 11.38 -3.59 -11.94
N LEU A 147 11.03 -2.39 -11.48
CA LEU A 147 11.97 -1.42 -10.88
C LEU A 147 12.20 -1.62 -9.37
N CYS A 148 11.37 -2.43 -8.69
CA CYS A 148 11.49 -2.75 -7.26
C CYS A 148 12.15 -4.13 -6.99
N LYS A 149 12.95 -4.65 -7.92
CA LYS A 149 13.78 -5.85 -7.71
C LYS A 149 15.25 -5.49 -7.56
#